data_AF-A0A7S1D3M7-F1
#
_entry.id   AF-A0A7S1D3M7-F1
#
_cell.length_a   1.000
_cell.length_b   1.000
_cell.length_c   1.000
_cell.angle_alpha   90.00
_cell.angle_beta   90.00
_cell.angle_gamma   90.00
#
_symmetry.space_group_name_H-M   'P 1'
#
loop_
_entity.id
_entity.type
_entity.pdbx_description
1 polymer ?
#
loop_
_entity_poly.entity_id
_entity_poly.type
_entity_poly.pdbx_seq_one_letter_code
_entity_poly.pdbx_strand_id
1 'polypeptide(L)'
;VTTFFYARLSRCEARGAQVLFSDKAIVKQTNKNKNKKWQLQIRVTDMDVAYPVVEAHVRIYAKVGHKMVPLRIERPNDDLGATLLLSWPTVITHEIDIYSPLHPHKIQRYQLDGHGLYLREVDGVTGTNDMVCCPICGETFGDYDRLRKHIIHNQNYEAFNTYPIEGTHQSLDLDDFQDPIPPTMQEIQRNFPQEIVCLIEGIDPLLSGTFQALHSYTMSDIAWSGKFSDCVSVTRQQKAKLELHNFHKVEREKYTDS
;
A
#
# COMPACT_ATOMS: atom_id res chain seq x y z
N VAL A 1 -18.76 -19.29 -39.72
CA VAL A 1 -18.51 -20.37 -38.74
C VAL A 1 -17.04 -20.39 -38.29
N THR A 2 -16.07 -20.45 -39.20
CA THR A 2 -14.63 -20.45 -38.86
C THR A 2 -14.19 -19.26 -38.02
N THR A 3 -14.67 -18.05 -38.33
CA THR A 3 -14.39 -16.83 -37.55
C THR A 3 -14.84 -16.93 -36.09
N PHE A 4 -15.98 -17.60 -35.83
CA PHE A 4 -16.48 -17.81 -34.48
C PHE A 4 -15.58 -18.75 -33.68
N PHE A 5 -15.03 -19.80 -34.33
CA PHE A 5 -14.07 -20.69 -33.70
C PHE A 5 -12.74 -19.97 -33.39
N TYR A 6 -12.22 -19.17 -34.32
CA TYR A 6 -11.02 -18.37 -34.07
C TYR A 6 -11.21 -17.41 -32.89
N ALA A 7 -12.32 -16.67 -32.84
CA ALA A 7 -12.62 -15.75 -31.75
C ALA A 7 -12.75 -16.44 -30.38
N ARG A 8 -13.19 -17.70 -30.35
CA ARG A 8 -13.29 -18.48 -29.10
C ARG A 8 -11.95 -19.05 -28.66
N LEU A 9 -11.12 -19.51 -29.59
CA LEU A 9 -9.77 -20.02 -29.32
C LEU A 9 -8.78 -18.91 -28.96
N SER A 10 -9.00 -17.68 -29.44
CA SER A 10 -8.14 -16.53 -29.16
C SER A 10 -8.43 -15.83 -27.82
N ARG A 11 -9.32 -16.37 -26.98
CA ARG A 11 -9.61 -15.77 -25.67
C ARG A 11 -8.46 -16.03 -24.70
N CYS A 12 -8.05 -14.97 -24.02
CA CYS A 12 -6.94 -15.01 -23.07
C CYS A 12 -7.39 -15.23 -21.62
N GLU A 13 -8.70 -15.42 -21.38
CA GLU A 13 -9.31 -15.55 -20.04
C GLU A 13 -8.66 -16.68 -19.22
N ALA A 14 -8.29 -17.79 -19.86
CA ALA A 14 -7.64 -18.92 -19.21
C ALA A 14 -6.24 -18.58 -18.66
N ARG A 15 -5.57 -17.56 -19.21
CA ARG A 15 -4.26 -17.10 -18.73
C ARG A 15 -4.34 -16.54 -17.31
N GLY A 16 -5.48 -15.92 -16.96
CA GLY A 16 -5.72 -15.40 -15.61
C GLY A 16 -5.64 -16.47 -14.52
N ALA A 17 -5.97 -17.72 -14.84
CA ALA A 17 -5.90 -18.84 -13.89
C ALA A 17 -4.46 -19.29 -13.57
N GLN A 18 -3.47 -18.85 -14.36
CA GLN A 18 -2.06 -19.19 -14.16
C GLN A 18 -1.33 -18.15 -13.30
N VAL A 19 -1.97 -17.02 -13.01
CA VAL A 19 -1.48 -16.06 -12.02
C VAL A 19 -1.85 -16.58 -10.63
N LEU A 20 -0.83 -16.87 -9.83
CA LEU A 20 -0.97 -17.37 -8.47
C LEU A 20 -0.95 -16.23 -7.47
N PHE A 21 -1.91 -16.28 -6.55
CA PHE A 21 -2.01 -15.40 -5.39
C PHE A 21 -1.73 -16.22 -4.12
N SER A 22 -1.14 -15.60 -3.10
CA SER A 22 -0.98 -16.24 -1.79
C SER A 22 -2.34 -16.52 -1.16
N ASP A 23 -2.49 -17.65 -0.46
CA ASP A 23 -3.76 -18.03 0.21
C ASP A 23 -4.12 -17.09 1.36
N LYS A 24 -3.09 -16.51 1.99
CA LYS A 24 -3.23 -15.55 3.08
C LYS A 24 -2.57 -14.25 2.70
N ALA A 25 -3.22 -13.14 3.00
CA ALA A 25 -2.57 -11.83 3.03
C ALA A 25 -2.00 -11.60 4.44
N ILE A 26 -0.92 -10.84 4.54
CA ILE A 26 -0.26 -10.56 5.82
C ILE A 26 -0.52 -9.12 6.21
N VAL A 27 -1.01 -8.89 7.43
CA VAL A 27 -1.01 -7.56 8.04
C VAL A 27 0.06 -7.53 9.11
N LYS A 28 1.06 -6.66 8.96
CA LYS A 28 2.17 -6.56 9.92
C LYS A 28 2.59 -5.13 10.19
N GLN A 29 3.15 -4.92 11.38
CA GLN A 29 3.77 -3.65 11.74
C GLN A 29 5.23 -3.66 11.31
N THR A 30 5.67 -2.60 10.66
CA THR A 30 7.06 -2.37 10.27
C THR A 30 7.59 -1.13 10.99
N ASN A 31 8.79 -1.26 11.55
CA ASN A 31 9.52 -0.15 12.17
C ASN A 31 10.47 0.46 11.14
N LYS A 32 9.94 1.17 10.14
CA LYS A 32 10.76 1.95 9.21
C LYS A 32 10.88 3.38 9.76
N ASN A 33 12.10 3.92 9.85
CA ASN A 33 12.36 5.32 10.20
C ASN A 33 11.81 5.78 11.56
N LYS A 34 11.84 4.93 12.60
CA LYS A 34 11.33 5.19 13.96
C LYS A 34 9.80 5.31 14.09
N ASN A 35 9.06 5.39 12.99
CA ASN A 35 7.59 5.39 13.00
C ASN A 35 7.05 3.97 12.74
N LYS A 36 6.12 3.55 13.61
CA LYS A 36 5.44 2.26 13.52
C LYS A 36 4.38 2.33 12.43
N LYS A 37 4.63 1.77 11.26
CA LYS A 37 3.68 1.76 10.12
C LYS A 37 3.11 0.36 9.91
N TRP A 38 1.81 0.27 9.65
CA TRP A 38 1.14 -0.99 9.34
C TRP A 38 1.11 -1.22 7.84
N GLN A 39 1.35 -2.46 7.41
CA GLN A 39 1.36 -2.83 6.00
C GLN A 39 0.50 -4.06 5.77
N LEU A 40 -0.32 -4.02 4.72
CA LEU A 40 -0.99 -5.16 4.12
C LEU A 40 -0.13 -5.68 2.97
N GLN A 41 0.18 -6.96 2.99
CA GLN A 41 1.05 -7.62 2.01
C GLN A 41 0.35 -8.80 1.34
N ILE A 42 0.43 -8.84 0.01
CA ILE A 42 -0.11 -9.91 -0.83
C ILE A 42 1.00 -10.40 -1.75
N ARG A 43 1.26 -11.71 -1.80
CA ARG A 43 2.28 -12.26 -2.69
C ARG A 43 1.65 -12.80 -3.96
N VAL A 44 2.26 -12.50 -5.10
CA VAL A 44 1.79 -12.91 -6.43
C VAL A 44 2.94 -13.40 -7.30
N THR A 45 2.65 -14.31 -8.23
CA THR A 45 3.59 -14.80 -9.24
C THR A 45 2.83 -15.38 -10.42
N ASP A 46 3.49 -15.50 -11.57
CA ASP A 46 3.01 -16.30 -12.69
C ASP A 46 3.56 -17.73 -12.56
N MET A 47 2.72 -18.71 -12.86
CA MET A 47 3.11 -20.13 -12.90
C MET A 47 3.77 -20.52 -14.22
N ASP A 48 3.50 -19.79 -15.31
CA ASP A 48 4.14 -20.03 -16.61
C ASP A 48 5.51 -19.36 -16.68
N VAL A 49 6.56 -20.18 -16.64
CA VAL A 49 7.96 -19.73 -16.70
C VAL A 49 8.43 -19.53 -18.15
N ALA A 50 7.81 -20.20 -19.11
CA ALA A 50 8.24 -20.17 -20.51
C ALA A 50 7.73 -18.91 -21.23
N TYR A 51 6.50 -18.51 -20.92
CA TYR A 51 5.82 -17.39 -21.57
C TYR A 51 5.28 -16.41 -20.52
N PRO A 52 6.14 -15.58 -19.91
CA PRO A 52 5.74 -14.71 -18.82
C PRO A 52 4.73 -13.64 -19.26
N VAL A 53 3.82 -13.27 -18.35
CA VAL A 53 2.85 -12.19 -18.58
C VAL A 53 3.55 -10.88 -18.93
N VAL A 54 3.05 -10.20 -19.97
CA VAL A 54 3.57 -8.91 -20.44
C VAL A 54 2.74 -7.78 -19.85
N GLU A 55 3.41 -6.68 -19.49
CA GLU A 55 2.78 -5.45 -18.97
C GLU A 55 1.80 -5.72 -17.82
N ALA A 56 2.18 -6.60 -16.89
CA ALA A 56 1.35 -6.88 -15.73
C ALA A 56 1.32 -5.67 -14.79
N HIS A 57 0.14 -5.31 -14.28
CA HIS A 57 -0.04 -4.32 -13.22
C HIS A 57 -1.14 -4.73 -12.26
N VAL A 58 -1.11 -4.15 -11.06
CA VAL A 58 -2.03 -4.52 -9.98
C VAL A 58 -2.88 -3.34 -9.48
N ARG A 59 -4.12 -3.65 -9.10
CA ARG A 59 -5.00 -2.77 -8.34
C ARG A 59 -5.57 -3.53 -7.15
N ILE A 60 -5.77 -2.83 -6.03
CA ILE A 60 -6.39 -3.41 -4.85
C ILE A 60 -7.61 -2.56 -4.48
N TYR A 61 -8.70 -3.22 -4.08
CA TYR A 61 -9.92 -2.58 -3.63
C TYR A 61 -10.38 -3.16 -2.29
N ALA A 62 -10.84 -2.31 -1.37
CA ALA A 62 -11.51 -2.70 -0.15
C ALA A 62 -13.03 -2.54 -0.30
N LYS A 63 -13.78 -3.56 0.09
CA LYS A 63 -15.24 -3.53 0.14
C LYS A 63 -15.69 -2.99 1.50
N VAL A 64 -16.15 -1.74 1.51
CA VAL A 64 -16.66 -1.05 2.71
C VAL A 64 -18.15 -0.81 2.52
N GLY A 65 -18.98 -1.62 3.19
CA GLY A 65 -20.43 -1.58 2.99
C GLY A 65 -20.81 -1.98 1.55
N HIS A 66 -21.47 -1.07 0.84
CA HIS A 66 -21.85 -1.25 -0.57
C HIS A 66 -20.86 -0.62 -1.56
N LYS A 67 -19.74 -0.06 -1.08
CA LYS A 67 -18.76 0.66 -1.90
C LYS A 67 -17.48 -0.16 -2.06
N MET A 68 -16.95 -0.15 -3.27
CA MET A 68 -15.59 -0.60 -3.55
C MET A 68 -14.67 0.62 -3.52
N VAL A 69 -13.74 0.65 -2.58
CA VAL A 69 -12.81 1.76 -2.36
C VAL A 69 -11.41 1.31 -2.78
N PRO A 70 -10.73 2.00 -3.71
CA PRO A 70 -9.37 1.64 -4.09
C PRO A 70 -8.40 1.81 -2.92
N LEU A 71 -7.45 0.88 -2.79
CA LEU A 71 -6.32 0.96 -1.88
C LEU A 71 -5.08 1.38 -2.65
N ARG A 72 -4.38 2.42 -2.17
CA ARG A 72 -3.15 2.91 -2.78
C ARG A 72 -1.97 1.97 -2.52
N ILE A 73 -1.17 1.63 -3.52
CA ILE A 73 -0.10 0.63 -3.42
C ILE A 73 1.26 1.33 -3.30
N GLU A 74 2.02 1.03 -2.23
CA GLU A 74 3.39 1.52 -2.02
C GLU A 74 4.35 0.79 -2.96
N ARG A 75 4.23 -0.54 -3.03
CA ARG A 75 5.13 -1.42 -3.79
C ARG A 75 4.33 -2.50 -4.52
N PRO A 76 4.40 -2.62 -5.86
CA PRO A 76 4.98 -1.63 -6.77
C PRO A 76 4.25 -0.28 -6.65
N ASN A 77 4.94 0.83 -6.94
CA ASN A 77 4.37 2.17 -6.79
C ASN A 77 3.26 2.38 -7.82
N ASP A 78 2.03 2.63 -7.36
CA ASP A 78 0.87 2.85 -8.22
C ASP A 78 0.86 4.17 -9.00
N ASP A 79 1.59 5.21 -8.54
CA ASP A 79 1.82 6.43 -9.34
C ASP A 79 2.61 6.13 -10.62
N LEU A 80 3.42 5.07 -10.59
CA LEU A 80 4.19 4.58 -11.74
C LEU A 80 3.48 3.42 -12.45
N GLY A 81 2.17 3.26 -12.21
CA GLY A 81 1.33 2.26 -12.85
C GLY A 81 1.29 0.90 -12.14
N ALA A 82 1.91 0.75 -10.97
CA ALA A 82 1.92 -0.51 -10.19
C ALA A 82 2.35 -1.74 -11.01
N THR A 83 3.38 -1.56 -11.86
CA THR A 83 3.86 -2.59 -12.78
C THR A 83 4.54 -3.74 -12.03
N LEU A 84 4.35 -4.96 -12.53
CA LEU A 84 4.81 -6.21 -11.94
C LEU A 84 5.62 -7.01 -12.96
N LEU A 85 6.71 -7.62 -12.47
CA LEU A 85 7.40 -8.69 -13.18
C LEU A 85 7.00 -10.02 -12.56
N LEU A 86 5.95 -10.66 -13.09
CA LEU A 86 5.37 -11.87 -12.50
C LEU A 86 6.22 -13.14 -12.70
N SER A 87 7.30 -13.07 -13.49
CA SER A 87 8.31 -14.15 -13.57
C SER A 87 9.01 -14.42 -12.24
N TRP A 88 8.89 -13.52 -11.27
CA TRP A 88 9.41 -13.67 -9.92
C TRP A 88 8.33 -13.41 -8.87
N PRO A 89 8.29 -14.18 -7.76
CA PRO A 89 7.38 -13.91 -6.66
C PRO A 89 7.56 -12.50 -6.14
N THR A 90 6.52 -11.69 -6.30
CA THR A 90 6.52 -10.28 -5.94
C THR A 90 5.54 -10.07 -4.78
N VAL A 91 5.94 -9.27 -3.80
CA VAL A 91 5.06 -8.90 -2.68
C VAL A 91 4.53 -7.50 -2.91
N ILE A 92 3.23 -7.43 -3.15
CA ILE A 92 2.48 -6.20 -3.24
C ILE A 92 2.25 -5.68 -1.82
N THR A 93 2.50 -4.40 -1.59
CA THR A 93 2.40 -3.76 -0.28
C THR A 93 1.50 -2.55 -0.36
N HIS A 94 0.44 -2.55 0.44
CA HIS A 94 -0.38 -1.38 0.76
C HIS A 94 -0.04 -0.93 2.18
N GLU A 95 0.23 0.37 2.36
CA GLU A 95 0.45 0.94 3.67
C GLU A 95 -0.89 1.36 4.30
N ILE A 96 -1.14 0.93 5.54
CA ILE A 96 -2.33 1.32 6.30
C ILE A 96 -2.01 2.62 7.03
N ASP A 97 -2.05 3.71 6.27
CA ASP A 97 -1.88 5.09 6.74
C ASP A 97 -3.24 5.75 7.08
N ILE A 98 -3.23 7.01 7.50
CA ILE A 98 -4.45 7.75 7.86
C ILE A 98 -5.50 7.88 6.74
N TYR A 99 -5.10 7.73 5.47
CA TYR A 99 -5.98 7.81 4.30
C TYR A 99 -6.50 6.44 3.86
N SER A 100 -5.90 5.37 4.36
CA SER A 100 -6.33 4.01 4.10
C SER A 100 -7.73 3.75 4.70
N PRO A 101 -8.65 3.12 3.94
CA PRO A 101 -9.92 2.63 4.46
C PRO A 101 -9.79 1.62 5.62
N LEU A 102 -8.63 0.97 5.76
CA LEU A 102 -8.35 0.04 6.87
C LEU A 102 -7.99 0.78 8.15
N HIS A 103 -7.62 2.07 8.06
CA HIS A 103 -7.25 2.86 9.22
C HIS A 103 -8.50 3.30 9.99
N PRO A 104 -8.53 3.11 11.31
CA PRO A 104 -9.64 3.58 12.14
C PRO A 104 -9.61 5.12 12.13
N HIS A 105 -10.47 5.76 11.33
CA HIS A 105 -10.51 7.23 11.28
C HIS A 105 -10.89 7.82 12.64
N LYS A 106 -9.89 8.22 13.41
CA LYS A 106 -10.02 9.20 14.48
C LYS A 106 -9.69 10.55 13.83
N ILE A 107 -10.63 11.48 13.83
CA ILE A 107 -10.45 12.81 13.24
C ILE A 107 -9.23 13.46 13.91
N GLN A 108 -8.14 13.66 13.16
CA GLN A 108 -6.99 14.43 13.61
C GLN A 108 -7.19 15.90 13.24
N ARG A 109 -6.73 16.80 14.11
CA ARG A 109 -6.82 18.25 13.88
C ARG A 109 -5.80 18.64 12.81
N TYR A 110 -6.19 19.52 11.88
CA TYR A 110 -5.33 20.12 10.84
C TYR A 110 -4.92 19.22 9.66
N GLN A 111 -5.50 18.03 9.55
CA GLN A 111 -5.32 17.16 8.38
C GLN A 111 -6.11 17.72 7.19
N LEU A 112 -5.48 17.74 6.01
CA LEU A 112 -6.17 18.09 4.77
C LEU A 112 -7.09 16.92 4.34
N ASP A 113 -8.35 17.25 4.07
CA ASP A 113 -9.28 16.33 3.43
C ASP A 113 -8.81 16.03 2.00
N GLY A 114 -8.93 14.77 1.58
CA GLY A 114 -8.56 14.38 0.22
C GLY A 114 -9.44 15.01 -0.87
N HIS A 115 -10.53 15.71 -0.53
CA HIS A 115 -11.47 16.33 -1.47
C HIS A 115 -11.91 15.40 -2.62
N GLY A 116 -12.05 14.09 -2.33
CA GLY A 116 -12.42 13.06 -3.31
C GLY A 116 -11.24 12.35 -3.99
N LEU A 117 -10.00 12.77 -3.70
CA LEU A 117 -8.77 12.09 -4.10
C LEU A 117 -8.41 10.99 -3.09
N TYR A 118 -7.86 9.90 -3.61
CA TYR A 118 -7.30 8.81 -2.80
C TYR A 118 -5.84 9.12 -2.50
N LEU A 119 -5.60 9.77 -1.37
CA LEU A 119 -4.27 10.17 -0.90
C LEU A 119 -3.54 9.01 -0.20
N ARG A 120 -2.23 9.16 -0.02
CA ARG A 120 -1.38 8.31 0.82
C ARG A 120 -0.28 9.16 1.48
N GLU A 121 0.14 8.77 2.68
CA GLU A 121 1.14 9.51 3.49
C GLU A 121 2.47 9.69 2.76
N VAL A 122 2.91 8.65 2.05
CA VAL A 122 4.22 8.65 1.38
C VAL A 122 4.34 9.74 0.31
N ASP A 123 3.23 10.16 -0.31
CA ASP A 123 3.21 11.23 -1.32
C ASP A 123 3.59 12.59 -0.72
N GLY A 124 3.25 12.80 0.56
CA GLY A 124 3.65 13.95 1.33
C GLY A 124 5.17 14.05 1.48
N VAL A 125 5.77 12.92 1.84
CA VAL A 125 7.22 12.81 2.05
C VAL A 125 7.99 13.03 0.75
N THR A 126 7.50 12.51 -0.38
CA THR A 126 8.15 12.69 -1.69
C THR A 126 7.92 14.06 -2.32
N GLY A 127 7.10 14.92 -1.68
CA GLY A 127 6.79 16.26 -2.18
C GLY A 127 5.82 16.28 -3.35
N THR A 128 5.06 15.20 -3.53
CA THR A 128 4.04 15.08 -4.57
C THR A 128 2.75 15.77 -4.15
N ASN A 129 2.43 15.70 -2.85
CA ASN A 129 1.24 16.30 -2.25
C ASN A 129 1.60 16.97 -0.92
N ASP A 130 0.74 17.88 -0.45
CA ASP A 130 0.79 18.38 0.92
C ASP A 130 -0.27 17.67 1.78
N MET A 131 0.06 17.47 3.05
CA MET A 131 -0.77 16.70 4.00
C MET A 131 -1.31 17.54 5.15
N VAL A 132 -0.53 18.51 5.60
CA VAL A 132 -0.82 19.33 6.78
C VAL A 132 -0.73 20.80 6.42
N CYS A 133 -1.53 21.62 7.10
CA CYS A 133 -1.58 23.06 6.89
C CYS A 133 -1.26 23.79 8.19
N CYS A 134 -0.46 24.86 8.11
CA CYS A 134 -0.22 25.73 9.24
C CYS A 134 -1.50 26.51 9.60
N PRO A 135 -1.99 26.45 10.85
CA PRO A 135 -3.23 27.12 11.24
C PRO A 135 -3.13 28.65 11.30
N ILE A 136 -1.92 29.21 11.30
CA ILE A 136 -1.67 30.66 11.39
C ILE A 136 -1.52 31.29 10.01
N CYS A 137 -0.61 30.77 9.16
CA CYS A 137 -0.34 31.37 7.85
C CYS A 137 -1.03 30.68 6.67
N GLY A 138 -1.59 29.48 6.87
CA GLY A 138 -2.23 28.71 5.79
C GLY A 138 -1.27 28.03 4.81
N GLU A 139 0.05 28.09 5.04
CA GLU A 139 1.03 27.36 4.23
C GLU A 139 0.89 25.85 4.45
N THR A 140 1.11 25.09 3.38
CA THR A 140 0.92 23.65 3.34
C THR A 140 2.25 22.92 3.31
N PHE A 141 2.30 21.74 3.93
CA PHE A 141 3.50 20.93 4.05
C PHE A 141 3.19 19.44 3.85
N GLY A 142 4.15 18.73 3.27
CA GLY A 142 4.05 17.28 3.02
C GLY A 142 4.06 16.39 4.27
N ASP A 143 4.62 16.84 5.39
CA ASP A 143 4.68 16.07 6.64
C ASP A 143 4.67 16.98 7.88
N TYR A 144 4.43 16.40 9.05
CA TYR A 144 4.44 17.13 10.33
C TYR A 144 5.84 17.67 10.66
N ASP A 145 6.92 16.97 10.28
CA ASP A 145 8.29 17.40 10.53
C ASP A 145 8.64 18.72 9.81
N ARG A 146 8.19 18.91 8.57
CA ARG A 146 8.33 20.15 7.80
C ARG A 146 7.51 21.26 8.40
N LEU A 147 6.26 20.98 8.80
CA LEU A 147 5.42 21.95 9.51
C LEU A 147 6.07 22.40 10.83
N ARG A 148 6.65 21.49 11.61
CA ARG A 148 7.37 21.85 12.84
C ARG A 148 8.57 22.74 12.58
N LYS A 149 9.37 22.43 11.56
CA LYS A 149 10.51 23.28 11.15
C LYS A 149 10.06 24.67 10.73
N HIS A 150 8.94 24.76 10.02
CA HIS A 150 8.30 26.02 9.66
C HIS A 150 7.87 26.82 10.89
N ILE A 151 7.14 26.20 11.82
CA ILE A 151 6.69 26.86 13.05
C ILE A 151 7.90 27.36 13.85
N ILE A 152 8.94 26.55 14.04
CA ILE A 152 10.18 26.95 14.74
C ILE A 152 10.84 28.14 14.05
N HIS A 153 10.92 28.15 12.72
CA HIS A 153 11.51 29.26 11.98
C HIS A 153 10.73 30.56 12.21
N ASN A 154 9.41 30.51 12.06
CA ASN A 154 8.56 31.69 12.23
C ASN A 154 8.51 32.18 13.67
N GLN A 155 8.48 31.29 14.66
CA GLN A 155 8.58 31.67 16.08
C GLN A 155 9.84 32.50 16.35
N ASN A 156 11.00 32.07 15.81
CA ASN A 156 12.25 32.81 15.96
C ASN A 156 12.23 34.16 15.24
N TYR A 157 11.69 34.20 14.02
CA TYR A 157 11.58 35.43 13.22
C TYR A 157 10.63 36.45 13.85
N GLU A 158 9.46 36.01 14.30
CA GLU A 158 8.43 36.84 14.93
C GLU A 158 8.91 37.37 16.29
N ALA A 159 9.60 36.54 17.08
CA ALA A 159 10.20 36.96 18.34
C ALA A 159 11.28 38.03 18.13
N PHE A 160 12.12 37.88 17.10
CA PHE A 160 13.14 38.88 16.76
C PHE A 160 12.52 40.22 16.34
N ASN A 161 11.42 40.18 15.59
CA ASN A 161 10.74 41.39 15.10
C ASN A 161 9.63 41.91 16.04
N THR A 162 9.54 41.39 17.27
CA THR A 162 8.62 41.89 18.31
C THR A 162 7.12 41.82 17.95
N TYR A 163 6.72 40.78 17.20
CA TYR A 163 5.31 40.53 16.86
C TYR A 163 4.52 40.12 18.13
N PRO A 164 3.19 40.38 18.18
CA PRO A 164 2.35 39.92 19.28
C PRO A 164 2.33 38.39 19.34
N ILE A 165 2.20 37.83 20.55
CA ILE A 165 2.18 36.37 20.77
C ILE A 165 0.85 35.78 20.26
N GLU A 166 -0.26 36.40 20.62
CA GLU A 166 -1.60 35.91 20.24
C GLU A 166 -1.85 36.11 18.74
N GLY A 167 -2.32 35.06 18.07
CA GLY A 167 -2.60 35.08 16.64
C GLY A 167 -1.37 34.93 15.73
N THR A 168 -0.19 34.64 16.29
CA THR A 168 1.05 34.37 15.53
C THR A 168 1.59 32.97 15.82
N HIS A 169 2.67 32.56 15.14
CA HIS A 169 3.27 31.23 15.36
C HIS A 169 3.83 31.08 16.78
N GLN A 170 4.11 32.19 17.47
CA GLN A 170 4.51 32.20 18.90
C GLN A 170 3.45 31.61 19.84
N SER A 171 2.17 31.60 19.46
CA SER A 171 1.10 30.99 20.27
C SER A 171 0.95 29.47 20.10
N LEU A 172 1.65 28.89 19.11
CA LEU A 172 1.54 27.47 18.79
C LEU A 172 2.46 26.63 19.68
N ASP A 173 1.91 25.56 20.27
CA ASP A 173 2.70 24.54 20.94
C ASP A 173 3.19 23.51 19.91
N LEU A 174 4.50 23.22 19.90
CA LEU A 174 5.08 22.22 18.99
C LEU A 174 4.61 20.80 19.29
N ASP A 175 4.12 20.54 20.51
CA ASP A 175 3.56 19.25 20.90
C ASP A 175 2.20 18.96 20.27
N ASP A 176 1.50 20.00 19.76
CA ASP A 176 0.25 19.82 19.02
C ASP A 176 0.48 19.28 17.60
N PHE A 177 1.70 19.35 17.07
CA PHE A 177 2.06 18.99 15.69
C PHE A 177 2.92 17.72 15.63
N GLN A 178 2.45 16.65 16.27
CA GLN A 178 3.11 15.36 16.26
C GLN A 178 2.54 14.43 15.19
N ASP A 179 3.36 13.46 14.77
CA ASP A 179 2.91 12.40 13.85
C ASP A 179 1.67 11.67 14.41
N PRO A 180 0.75 11.24 13.54
CA PRO A 180 -0.41 10.44 13.92
C PRO A 180 0.02 9.23 14.76
N ILE A 181 -0.61 9.03 15.92
CA ILE A 181 -0.42 7.80 16.69
C ILE A 181 -0.90 6.64 15.81
N PRO A 182 -0.03 5.68 15.48
CA PRO A 182 -0.40 4.59 14.60
C PRO A 182 -1.45 3.70 15.28
N PRO A 183 -2.41 3.17 14.51
CA PRO A 183 -3.50 2.39 15.08
C PRO A 183 -2.98 1.10 15.68
N THR A 184 -3.67 0.60 16.69
CA THR A 184 -3.38 -0.73 17.24
C THR A 184 -3.89 -1.83 16.31
N MET A 185 -3.30 -3.02 16.39
CA MET A 185 -3.75 -4.18 15.61
C MET A 185 -5.24 -4.47 15.83
N GLN A 186 -5.74 -4.31 17.06
CA GLN A 186 -7.14 -4.53 17.41
C GLN A 186 -8.06 -3.51 16.73
N GLU A 187 -7.63 -2.26 16.59
CA GLU A 187 -8.43 -1.26 15.88
C GLU A 187 -8.48 -1.54 14.38
N ILE A 188 -7.36 -1.96 13.77
CA ILE A 188 -7.35 -2.42 12.36
C ILE A 188 -8.28 -3.63 12.19
N GLN A 189 -8.23 -4.61 13.09
CA GLN A 189 -9.12 -5.78 13.05
C GLN A 189 -10.59 -5.38 13.15
N ARG A 190 -10.95 -4.43 14.02
CA ARG A 190 -12.34 -3.96 14.16
C ARG A 190 -12.81 -3.18 12.94
N ASN A 191 -11.92 -2.43 12.30
CA ASN A 191 -12.20 -1.59 11.14
C ASN A 191 -11.95 -2.29 9.79
N PHE A 192 -11.55 -3.57 9.81
CA PHE A 192 -11.20 -4.28 8.59
C PHE A 192 -12.42 -4.37 7.65
N PRO A 193 -12.23 -4.15 6.33
CA PRO A 193 -13.32 -4.21 5.36
C PRO A 193 -13.92 -5.61 5.27
N GLN A 194 -15.08 -5.72 4.63
CA GLN A 194 -15.75 -7.02 4.45
C GLN A 194 -14.90 -7.97 3.61
N GLU A 195 -14.18 -7.40 2.63
CA GLU A 195 -13.38 -8.12 1.65
C GLU A 195 -12.33 -7.19 1.05
N ILE A 196 -11.16 -7.72 0.74
CA ILE A 196 -10.12 -7.04 -0.04
C ILE A 196 -9.95 -7.80 -1.34
N VAL A 197 -10.12 -7.13 -2.47
CA VAL A 197 -9.99 -7.72 -3.80
C VAL A 197 -8.68 -7.24 -4.41
N CYS A 198 -7.83 -8.19 -4.78
CA CYS A 198 -6.61 -7.96 -5.57
C CYS A 198 -6.90 -8.33 -7.03
N LEU A 199 -6.61 -7.40 -7.94
CA LEU A 199 -6.82 -7.55 -9.37
C LEU A 199 -5.51 -7.33 -10.10
N ILE A 200 -5.10 -8.30 -10.90
CA ILE A 200 -3.96 -8.21 -11.80
C ILE A 200 -4.51 -8.18 -13.23
N GLU A 201 -4.08 -7.16 -13.97
CA GLU A 201 -4.28 -7.04 -15.42
C GLU A 201 -2.95 -7.29 -16.11
N GLY A 202 -2.98 -7.91 -17.29
CA GLY A 202 -1.79 -8.12 -18.09
C GLY A 202 -2.14 -8.62 -19.49
N ILE A 203 -1.11 -8.82 -20.30
CA ILE A 203 -1.22 -9.25 -21.70
C ILE A 203 -0.67 -10.67 -21.81
N ASP A 204 -1.44 -11.55 -22.44
CA ASP A 204 -0.98 -12.89 -22.82
C ASP A 204 0.11 -12.76 -23.91
N PRO A 205 1.32 -13.27 -23.69
CA PRO A 205 2.42 -13.12 -24.64
C PRO A 205 2.22 -13.87 -25.96
N LEU A 206 1.39 -14.92 -25.99
CA LEU A 206 1.17 -15.74 -27.17
C LEU A 206 0.00 -15.24 -28.01
N LEU A 207 -1.08 -14.84 -27.35
CA LEU A 207 -2.32 -14.42 -28.02
C LEU A 207 -2.46 -12.89 -28.11
N SER A 208 -1.61 -12.14 -27.41
CA SER A 208 -1.61 -10.67 -27.35
C SER A 208 -2.94 -10.05 -26.85
N GLY A 209 -3.82 -10.85 -26.27
CA GLY A 209 -5.05 -10.37 -25.65
C GLY A 209 -4.82 -10.05 -24.18
N THR A 210 -5.54 -9.05 -23.69
CA THR A 210 -5.57 -8.72 -22.26
C THR A 210 -6.37 -9.77 -21.48
N PHE A 211 -5.96 -10.01 -20.24
CA PHE A 211 -6.70 -10.82 -19.31
C PHE A 211 -6.68 -10.18 -17.92
N GLN A 212 -7.57 -10.68 -17.06
CA GLN A 212 -7.65 -10.28 -15.66
C GLN A 212 -7.56 -11.53 -14.77
N ALA A 213 -6.82 -11.43 -13.69
CA ALA A 213 -6.77 -12.40 -12.61
C ALA A 213 -7.22 -11.72 -11.31
N LEU A 214 -8.15 -12.34 -10.60
CA LEU A 214 -8.72 -11.78 -9.38
C LEU A 214 -8.59 -12.77 -8.23
N HIS A 215 -8.31 -12.24 -7.05
CA HIS A 215 -8.37 -12.99 -5.80
C HIS A 215 -8.90 -12.08 -4.71
N SER A 216 -9.63 -12.65 -3.75
CA SER A 216 -10.17 -11.89 -2.63
C SER A 216 -9.80 -12.48 -1.29
N TYR A 217 -9.63 -11.58 -0.32
CA TYR A 217 -9.22 -11.90 1.04
C TYR A 217 -10.31 -11.41 2.00
N THR A 218 -10.84 -12.34 2.78
CA THR A 218 -11.69 -12.00 3.91
C THR A 218 -10.87 -11.86 5.18
N MET A 219 -11.49 -11.42 6.28
CA MET A 219 -10.86 -11.37 7.61
C MET A 219 -10.16 -12.68 7.99
N SER A 220 -10.75 -13.84 7.68
CA SER A 220 -10.17 -15.17 7.96
C SER A 220 -8.95 -15.49 7.10
N ASP A 221 -8.71 -14.73 6.03
CA ASP A 221 -7.58 -14.88 5.13
C ASP A 221 -6.40 -13.98 5.49
N ILE A 222 -6.51 -13.26 6.60
CA ILE A 222 -5.44 -12.41 7.10
C ILE A 222 -4.61 -13.14 8.15
N ALA A 223 -3.32 -13.28 7.85
CA ALA A 223 -2.31 -13.59 8.85
C ALA A 223 -1.90 -12.31 9.58
N TRP A 224 -2.34 -12.20 10.84
CA TRP A 224 -2.01 -11.09 11.73
C TRP A 224 -0.60 -11.29 12.29
N SER A 225 0.34 -10.48 11.83
CA SER A 225 1.78 -10.64 11.99
C SER A 225 2.37 -11.85 11.24
N GLY A 226 3.61 -11.68 10.78
CA GLY A 226 4.37 -12.70 10.08
C GLY A 226 5.10 -12.17 8.86
N LYS A 227 5.75 -13.09 8.17
CA LYS A 227 6.37 -12.86 6.87
C LYS A 227 6.10 -14.06 5.99
N PHE A 228 6.02 -13.84 4.69
CA PHE A 228 5.97 -14.97 3.78
C PHE A 228 7.31 -15.72 3.80
N SER A 229 7.27 -17.04 3.79
CA SER A 229 8.48 -17.88 3.70
C SER A 229 9.26 -17.60 2.43
N ASP A 230 10.57 -17.81 2.48
CA ASP A 230 11.39 -17.80 1.27
C ASP A 230 10.94 -18.93 0.34
N CYS A 231 10.55 -18.56 -0.87
CA CYS A 231 10.08 -19.50 -1.89
C CYS A 231 10.99 -19.54 -3.11
N VAL A 232 12.16 -18.90 -3.05
CA VAL A 232 13.14 -18.94 -4.14
C VAL A 232 14.48 -19.41 -3.60
N SER A 233 15.05 -20.42 -4.26
CA SER A 233 16.37 -20.94 -3.96
C SER A 233 17.26 -20.92 -5.20
N VAL A 234 18.57 -20.86 -4.99
CA VAL A 234 19.57 -20.98 -6.07
C VAL A 234 20.11 -22.40 -6.06
N THR A 235 19.98 -23.08 -7.19
CA THR A 235 20.51 -24.43 -7.37
C THR A 235 22.03 -24.43 -7.48
N ARG A 236 22.67 -25.60 -7.32
CA ARG A 236 24.12 -25.76 -7.50
C ARG A 236 24.62 -25.34 -8.89
N GLN A 237 23.74 -25.32 -9.89
CA GLN A 237 24.04 -24.89 -11.26
C GLN A 237 23.82 -23.38 -11.49
N GLN A 238 23.69 -22.58 -10.43
CA GLN A 238 23.42 -21.13 -10.51
C GLN A 238 22.10 -20.77 -11.22
N LYS A 239 21.13 -21.69 -11.21
CA LYS A 239 19.77 -21.43 -11.69
C LYS A 239 18.86 -21.13 -10.52
N ALA A 240 18.03 -20.09 -10.63
CA ALA A 240 16.96 -19.82 -9.68
C ALA A 240 15.85 -20.87 -9.81
N LYS A 241 15.29 -21.27 -8.67
CA LYS A 241 14.20 -22.24 -8.58
C LYS A 241 13.12 -21.69 -7.67
N LEU A 242 11.90 -21.60 -8.20
CA LEU A 242 10.71 -21.28 -7.42
C LEU A 242 10.16 -22.54 -6.75
N GLU A 243 10.11 -22.51 -5.42
CA GLU A 243 9.60 -23.55 -4.55
C GLU A 243 8.14 -23.27 -4.19
N LEU A 244 7.21 -23.66 -5.07
CA LEU A 244 5.78 -23.40 -4.93
C LEU A 244 5.19 -23.92 -3.60
N HIS A 245 5.73 -25.01 -3.05
CA HIS A 245 5.30 -25.54 -1.76
C HIS A 245 5.54 -24.57 -0.58
N ASN A 246 6.44 -23.59 -0.73
CA ASN A 246 6.70 -22.53 0.24
C ASN A 246 6.02 -21.21 -0.13
N PHE A 247 5.43 -21.08 -1.32
CA PHE A 247 4.86 -19.83 -1.82
C PHE A 247 3.76 -19.28 -0.91
N HIS A 248 2.83 -20.16 -0.50
CA HIS A 248 1.68 -19.83 0.36
C HIS A 248 2.04 -19.83 1.86
N LYS A 249 3.23 -20.30 2.25
CA LYS A 249 3.60 -20.43 3.67
C LYS A 249 3.87 -19.06 4.29
N VAL A 250 3.29 -18.87 5.48
CA VAL A 250 3.52 -17.71 6.33
C VAL A 250 4.23 -18.14 7.60
N GLU A 251 5.39 -17.55 7.83
CA GLU A 251 6.17 -17.71 9.05
C GLU A 251 5.76 -16.67 10.09
N ARG A 252 5.61 -17.10 11.34
CA ARG A 252 5.43 -16.17 12.45
C ARG A 252 6.74 -15.45 12.70
N GLU A 253 6.68 -14.12 12.67
CA GLU A 253 7.79 -13.28 13.07
C GLU A 253 7.75 -13.19 14.60
N LYS A 254 8.78 -13.70 15.28
CA LYS A 254 8.92 -13.45 16.72
C LYS A 254 9.34 -11.99 16.86
N TYR A 255 8.44 -11.13 17.31
CA TYR A 255 8.83 -9.81 17.75
C TYR A 255 9.81 -9.98 18.91
N THR A 256 11.09 -9.72 18.66
CA THR A 256 12.03 -9.46 19.74
C THR A 256 11.70 -8.06 20.23
N ASP A 257 10.96 -7.98 21.33
CA ASP A 257 10.84 -6.74 22.10
C ASP A 257 12.25 -6.37 22.58
N SER A 258 12.87 -5.43 21.88
CA SER A 258 14.15 -4.80 22.25
C SER A 258 13.97 -3.30 22.22
#